data_AF-A0A3A4KEI6-F1
#
_entry.id   AF-A0A3A4KEI6-F1
#
_cell.length_a   1.000
_cell.length_b   1.000
_cell.length_c   1.000
_cell.angle_alpha   90.00
_cell.angle_beta   90.00
_cell.angle_gamma   90.00
#
_symmetry.space_group_name_H-M   'P 1'
#
loop_
_entity.id
_entity.type
_entity.pdbx_description
1 polymer ?
#
loop_
_entity_poly.entity_id
_entity_poly.type
_entity_poly.pdbx_seq_one_letter_code
_entity_poly.pdbx_strand_id
1 'polypeptide(L)'
;MTQPIPGMPTPPTYNDGQAPHGSQPWYSRADDIAFAEVATAAMVAADAGGWTHAARHLRHYLDNTGTDLILDPDQMMNDDARLKMFAEDTVTQWVQKISRSAIAANNYENSIPFQSGWVGWTFDSSSQRDWYLAVGSMNIAVSGAVAVHHRDNGAQSTVTVDYRIHFHDRYNWDGTKSTEIAGITVTDRRMGGLHTAGLAREFDQYGSSIAKHYEGALPTDVPINAEGPENRKDTRADPTR
;
A
#
# COMPACT_ATOMS: atom_id res chain seq x y z
N MET A 1 9.74 -23.14 17.75
CA MET A 1 9.12 -23.13 16.41
C MET A 1 8.73 -21.70 16.13
N THR A 2 9.24 -21.09 15.06
CA THR A 2 8.82 -19.74 14.62
C THR A 2 7.34 -19.80 14.25
N GLN A 3 6.51 -18.94 14.85
CA GLN A 3 5.11 -18.82 14.47
C GLN A 3 5.03 -18.19 13.07
N PRO A 4 4.13 -18.64 12.18
CA PRO A 4 3.98 -18.02 10.87
C PRO A 4 3.54 -16.56 11.01
N ILE A 5 4.04 -15.69 10.13
CA ILE A 5 3.57 -14.30 10.02
C ILE A 5 2.05 -14.33 9.79
N PRO A 6 1.24 -13.66 10.64
CA PRO A 6 -0.19 -13.55 10.41
C PRO A 6 -0.50 -12.96 9.03
N GLY A 7 -1.68 -13.24 8.49
CA GLY A 7 -2.10 -12.63 7.23
C GLY A 7 -2.33 -11.12 7.35
N MET A 8 -2.73 -10.50 6.24
CA MET A 8 -3.25 -9.14 6.25
C MET A 8 -4.45 -9.03 7.21
N PRO A 9 -4.50 -8.03 8.10
CA PRO A 9 -5.68 -7.81 8.94
C PRO A 9 -6.91 -7.47 8.07
N THR A 10 -8.12 -7.66 8.60
CA THR A 10 -9.35 -7.30 7.87
C THR A 10 -9.31 -5.81 7.51
N PRO A 11 -9.42 -5.43 6.22
CA PRO A 11 -9.41 -4.04 5.82
C PRO A 11 -10.59 -3.22 6.36
N PRO A 12 -10.46 -1.89 6.47
CA PRO A 12 -11.58 -1.03 6.82
C PRO A 12 -12.66 -1.08 5.73
N THR A 13 -13.91 -0.90 6.13
CA THR A 13 -15.02 -0.73 5.18
C THR A 13 -15.00 0.68 4.59
N TYR A 14 -15.06 0.79 3.27
CA TYR A 14 -15.24 2.05 2.57
C TYR A 14 -16.72 2.35 2.33
N ASN A 15 -17.04 3.60 1.98
CA ASN A 15 -18.38 3.93 1.52
C ASN A 15 -18.63 3.38 0.10
N ASP A 16 -19.90 3.31 -0.28
CA ASP A 16 -20.37 2.70 -1.53
C ASP A 16 -20.05 3.53 -2.80
N GLY A 17 -19.10 4.46 -2.74
CA GLY A 17 -18.82 5.38 -3.84
C GLY A 17 -19.96 6.38 -4.04
N GLN A 18 -20.20 6.80 -5.28
CA GLN A 18 -21.29 7.72 -5.60
C GLN A 18 -22.69 7.08 -5.58
N ALA A 19 -22.83 5.86 -6.09
CA ALA A 19 -24.02 5.00 -6.06
C ALA A 19 -23.66 3.63 -6.68
N PRO A 20 -24.53 2.60 -6.63
CA PRO A 20 -24.23 1.31 -7.26
C PRO A 20 -23.91 1.40 -8.75
N HIS A 21 -23.03 0.51 -9.22
CA HIS A 21 -22.62 0.40 -10.62
C HIS A 21 -23.83 0.23 -11.56
N GLY A 22 -23.87 1.01 -12.63
CA GLY A 22 -24.95 0.93 -13.63
C GLY A 22 -26.34 1.29 -13.12
N SER A 23 -26.45 1.95 -11.95
CA SER A 23 -27.73 2.33 -11.35
C SER A 23 -28.49 3.43 -12.11
N GLN A 24 -27.80 4.22 -12.93
CA GLN A 24 -28.43 5.31 -13.69
C GLN A 24 -28.92 4.85 -15.08
N PRO A 25 -30.10 5.30 -15.52
CA PRO A 25 -30.72 4.84 -16.75
C PRO A 25 -29.94 5.25 -18.00
N TRP A 26 -29.94 4.39 -19.02
CA TRP A 26 -29.13 4.53 -20.25
C TRP A 26 -29.38 5.82 -21.06
N TYR A 27 -30.56 6.44 -20.93
CA TYR A 27 -30.94 7.64 -21.69
C TYR A 27 -30.39 8.96 -21.11
N SER A 28 -29.79 8.94 -19.93
CA SER A 28 -29.18 10.12 -19.27
C SER A 28 -27.66 10.22 -19.46
N ARG A 29 -27.08 9.60 -20.52
CA ARG A 29 -25.69 9.10 -20.49
C ARG A 29 -24.81 9.54 -21.65
N ALA A 30 -25.34 10.37 -22.55
CA ALA A 30 -24.59 10.80 -23.73
C ALA A 30 -23.36 11.66 -23.35
N ASP A 31 -23.49 12.47 -22.31
CA ASP A 31 -22.40 13.25 -21.71
C ASP A 31 -21.37 12.36 -20.98
N ASP A 32 -21.80 11.25 -20.37
CA ASP A 32 -20.89 10.27 -19.78
C ASP A 32 -20.06 9.54 -20.84
N ILE A 33 -20.64 9.17 -21.99
CA ILE A 33 -19.89 8.54 -23.09
C ILE A 33 -18.82 9.50 -23.61
N ALA A 34 -19.18 10.75 -23.87
CA ALA A 34 -18.21 11.78 -24.27
C ALA A 34 -17.13 12.00 -23.20
N PHE A 35 -17.48 11.89 -21.91
CA PHE A 35 -16.49 11.98 -20.85
C PHE A 35 -15.59 10.75 -20.73
N ALA A 36 -16.08 9.54 -21.03
CA ALA A 36 -15.26 8.34 -21.06
C ALA A 36 -14.12 8.45 -22.08
N GLU A 37 -14.37 9.10 -23.23
CA GLU A 37 -13.33 9.43 -24.21
C GLU A 37 -12.31 10.42 -23.64
N VAL A 38 -12.75 11.43 -22.88
CA VAL A 38 -11.86 12.38 -22.19
C VAL A 38 -11.02 11.68 -21.12
N ALA A 39 -11.60 10.76 -20.35
CA ALA A 39 -10.88 9.96 -19.35
C ALA A 39 -9.85 9.04 -20.03
N THR A 40 -10.20 8.46 -21.18
CA THR A 40 -9.26 7.66 -22.00
C THR A 40 -8.10 8.52 -22.51
N ALA A 41 -8.37 9.76 -22.95
CA ALA A 41 -7.32 10.69 -23.35
C ALA A 41 -6.43 11.09 -22.16
N ALA A 42 -7.00 11.31 -20.97
CA ALA A 42 -6.25 11.58 -19.76
C ALA A 42 -5.33 10.42 -19.36
N MET A 43 -5.79 9.17 -19.52
CA MET A 43 -4.97 7.97 -19.34
C MET A 43 -3.77 7.95 -20.28
N VAL A 44 -3.97 8.21 -21.58
CA VAL A 44 -2.88 8.25 -22.57
C VAL A 44 -1.89 9.38 -22.27
N ALA A 45 -2.40 10.55 -21.88
CA ALA A 45 -1.56 11.69 -21.53
C ALA A 45 -0.76 11.45 -20.24
N ALA A 46 -1.35 10.78 -19.23
CA ALA A 46 -0.65 10.37 -18.02
C ALA A 46 0.50 9.41 -18.36
N ASP A 47 0.25 8.40 -19.19
CA ASP A 47 1.28 7.44 -19.65
C ASP A 47 2.42 8.16 -20.39
N ALA A 48 2.09 9.04 -21.34
CA ALA A 48 3.06 9.86 -22.08
C ALA A 48 3.84 10.83 -21.19
N GLY A 49 3.25 11.27 -20.07
CA GLY A 49 3.89 12.10 -19.05
C GLY A 49 4.74 11.32 -18.05
N GLY A 50 4.83 9.99 -18.18
CA GLY A 50 5.56 9.11 -17.27
C GLY A 50 4.79 8.74 -16.00
N TRP A 51 3.51 9.08 -15.90
CA TRP A 51 2.62 8.70 -14.78
C TRP A 51 1.97 7.34 -15.06
N THR A 52 2.81 6.33 -15.16
CA THR A 52 2.42 4.99 -15.60
C THR A 52 1.52 4.28 -14.59
N HIS A 53 1.67 4.55 -13.28
CA HIS A 53 0.80 3.99 -12.26
C HIS A 53 -0.60 4.59 -12.36
N ALA A 54 -0.70 5.91 -12.51
CA ALA A 54 -1.97 6.61 -12.70
C ALA A 54 -2.69 6.11 -13.95
N ALA A 55 -1.96 5.98 -15.08
CA ALA A 55 -2.51 5.43 -16.31
C ALA A 55 -3.00 3.99 -16.14
N ARG A 56 -2.25 3.13 -15.44
CA ARG A 56 -2.67 1.74 -15.13
C ARG A 56 -3.97 1.70 -14.33
N HIS A 57 -4.10 2.51 -13.28
CA HIS A 57 -5.30 2.52 -12.43
C HIS A 57 -6.51 3.06 -13.17
N LEU A 58 -6.34 4.14 -13.92
CA LEU A 58 -7.40 4.71 -14.74
C LEU A 58 -7.82 3.75 -15.86
N ARG A 59 -6.89 3.03 -16.47
CA ARG A 59 -7.20 1.96 -17.44
C ARG A 59 -8.07 0.89 -16.81
N HIS A 60 -7.65 0.36 -15.67
CA HIS A 60 -8.38 -0.70 -14.95
C HIS A 60 -9.80 -0.26 -14.56
N TYR A 61 -9.95 0.99 -14.14
CA TYR A 61 -11.25 1.61 -13.89
C TYR A 61 -12.15 1.60 -15.14
N LEU A 62 -11.61 2.04 -16.27
CA LEU A 62 -12.31 2.13 -17.56
C LEU A 62 -12.57 0.77 -18.22
N ASP A 63 -11.77 -0.26 -17.90
CA ASP A 63 -12.01 -1.65 -18.32
C ASP A 63 -13.28 -2.24 -17.69
N ASN A 64 -13.85 -1.55 -16.68
CA ASN A 64 -15.20 -1.77 -16.17
C ASN A 64 -15.44 -3.16 -15.54
N THR A 65 -14.37 -3.88 -15.19
CA THR A 65 -14.48 -5.23 -14.60
C THR A 65 -14.90 -5.17 -13.13
N GLY A 66 -14.37 -4.19 -12.39
CA GLY A 66 -14.50 -4.09 -10.93
C GLY A 66 -13.73 -5.17 -10.18
N THR A 67 -12.84 -5.89 -10.85
CA THR A 67 -11.94 -6.85 -10.18
C THR A 67 -10.92 -6.10 -9.35
N ASP A 68 -10.44 -6.69 -8.26
CA ASP A 68 -9.43 -6.06 -7.42
C ASP A 68 -8.14 -5.78 -8.20
N LEU A 69 -7.45 -4.70 -7.82
CA LEU A 69 -6.15 -4.35 -8.36
C LEU A 69 -5.06 -4.63 -7.32
N ILE A 70 -4.10 -5.47 -7.69
CA ILE A 70 -2.98 -5.81 -6.81
C ILE A 70 -1.93 -4.69 -6.82
N LEU A 71 -1.67 -4.14 -5.64
CA LEU A 71 -0.59 -3.21 -5.36
C LEU A 71 0.71 -3.97 -5.07
N ASP A 72 1.84 -3.32 -5.34
CA ASP A 72 3.17 -3.81 -4.98
C ASP A 72 3.75 -2.90 -3.88
N PRO A 73 3.59 -3.26 -2.58
CA PRO A 73 4.09 -2.43 -1.50
C PRO A 73 5.61 -2.22 -1.53
N ASP A 74 6.38 -3.20 -2.03
CA ASP A 74 7.84 -3.08 -2.08
C ASP A 74 8.25 -2.06 -3.15
N GLN A 75 7.61 -2.06 -4.33
CA GLN A 75 7.80 -1.01 -5.32
C GLN A 75 7.40 0.35 -4.77
N MET A 76 6.21 0.46 -4.18
CA MET A 76 5.68 1.74 -3.68
C MET A 76 6.59 2.34 -2.59
N MET A 77 7.11 1.52 -1.68
CA MET A 77 8.09 1.94 -0.68
C MET A 77 9.45 2.29 -1.28
N ASN A 78 9.86 1.64 -2.38
CA ASN A 78 11.07 2.00 -3.10
C ASN A 78 10.94 3.37 -3.78
N ASP A 79 9.75 3.66 -4.34
CA ASP A 79 9.49 4.91 -5.06
C ASP A 79 9.27 6.11 -4.10
N ASP A 80 8.70 5.87 -2.91
CA ASP A 80 8.49 6.88 -1.86
C ASP A 80 9.21 6.51 -0.55
N ALA A 81 10.40 7.07 -0.36
CA ALA A 81 11.18 6.89 0.85
C ALA A 81 10.47 7.36 2.14
N ARG A 82 9.53 8.31 2.05
CA ARG A 82 8.75 8.75 3.23
C ARG A 82 7.70 7.71 3.61
N LEU A 83 7.06 7.10 2.61
CA LEU A 83 6.17 5.95 2.81
C LEU A 83 6.92 4.79 3.45
N LYS A 84 8.10 4.43 2.93
CA LYS A 84 8.96 3.39 3.52
C LYS A 84 9.24 3.67 4.99
N MET A 85 9.73 4.87 5.31
CA MET A 85 10.04 5.26 6.68
C MET A 85 8.82 5.23 7.60
N PHE A 86 7.65 5.70 7.13
CA PHE A 86 6.41 5.65 7.89
C PHE A 86 5.96 4.21 8.20
N ALA A 87 6.05 3.31 7.20
CA ALA A 87 5.70 1.92 7.39
C ALA A 87 6.69 1.20 8.33
N GLU A 88 8.00 1.44 8.19
CA GLU A 88 9.04 0.88 9.05
C GLU A 88 8.98 1.40 10.49
N ASP A 89 8.59 2.66 10.69
CA ASP A 89 8.32 3.20 12.02
C ASP A 89 7.12 2.50 12.67
N THR A 90 6.06 2.22 11.90
CA THR A 90 4.90 1.44 12.39
C THR A 90 5.33 0.05 12.86
N VAL A 91 6.18 -0.65 12.10
CA VAL A 91 6.76 -1.95 12.51
C VAL A 91 7.55 -1.80 13.81
N THR A 92 8.41 -0.77 13.87
CA THR A 92 9.29 -0.50 15.02
C THR A 92 8.49 -0.29 16.31
N GLN A 93 7.42 0.51 16.26
CA GLN A 93 6.55 0.73 17.40
C GLN A 93 5.92 -0.57 17.93
N TRP A 94 5.49 -1.47 17.03
CA TRP A 94 4.93 -2.77 17.42
C TRP A 94 5.99 -3.70 18.02
N VAL A 95 7.17 -3.78 17.41
CA VAL A 95 8.30 -4.57 17.93
C VAL A 95 8.68 -4.10 19.33
N GLN A 96 8.79 -2.78 19.55
CA GLN A 96 9.08 -2.22 20.88
C GLN A 96 7.99 -2.54 21.90
N LYS A 97 6.72 -2.41 21.52
CA LYS A 97 5.60 -2.72 22.42
C LYS A 97 5.62 -4.20 22.84
N ILE A 98 5.74 -5.11 21.88
CA ILE A 98 5.75 -6.56 22.13
C ILE A 98 6.97 -6.95 22.95
N SER A 99 8.15 -6.44 22.59
CA SER A 99 9.39 -6.78 23.28
C SER A 99 9.40 -6.30 24.73
N ARG A 100 8.89 -5.09 25.01
CA ARG A 100 8.73 -4.60 26.38
C ARG A 100 7.81 -5.52 27.21
N SER A 101 6.69 -5.93 26.63
CA SER A 101 5.77 -6.88 27.30
C SER A 101 6.42 -8.25 27.52
N ALA A 102 7.17 -8.76 26.54
CA ALA A 102 7.88 -10.03 26.65
C ALA A 102 8.95 -10.00 27.75
N ILE A 103 9.78 -8.95 27.79
CA ILE A 103 10.81 -8.76 28.81
C ILE A 103 10.18 -8.66 30.21
N ALA A 104 9.12 -7.85 30.37
CA ALA A 104 8.44 -7.71 31.65
C ALA A 104 7.81 -9.01 32.16
N ALA A 105 7.41 -9.90 31.24
CA ALA A 105 6.86 -11.22 31.55
C ALA A 105 7.92 -12.34 31.65
N ASN A 106 9.21 -12.01 31.49
CA ASN A 106 10.30 -12.99 31.38
C ASN A 106 10.04 -14.05 30.27
N ASN A 107 9.42 -13.63 29.17
CA ASN A 107 9.02 -14.46 28.04
C ASN A 107 10.03 -14.36 26.89
N TYR A 108 11.16 -15.04 27.04
CA TYR A 108 12.22 -15.08 26.05
C TYR A 108 12.12 -16.31 25.15
N GLU A 109 12.76 -16.25 23.98
CA GLU A 109 12.85 -17.31 22.95
C GLU A 109 11.50 -17.71 22.30
N ASN A 110 10.38 -17.24 22.84
CA ASN A 110 9.07 -17.47 22.28
C ASN A 110 8.73 -16.42 21.21
N SER A 111 8.25 -16.92 20.07
CA SER A 111 7.77 -16.10 18.95
C SER A 111 6.34 -15.63 19.24
N ILE A 112 6.14 -14.31 19.27
CA ILE A 112 4.86 -13.65 19.57
C ILE A 112 4.32 -13.03 18.28
N PRO A 113 3.23 -13.56 17.71
CA PRO A 113 2.63 -12.99 16.50
C PRO A 113 1.89 -11.68 16.79
N PHE A 114 1.79 -10.81 15.80
CA PHE A 114 1.07 -9.55 15.88
C PHE A 114 0.45 -9.12 14.55
N GLN A 115 -0.59 -8.29 14.64
CA GLN A 115 -1.17 -7.51 13.56
C GLN A 115 -1.47 -6.11 14.10
N SER A 116 -1.16 -5.08 13.34
CA SER A 116 -1.55 -3.71 13.65
C SER A 116 -2.99 -3.41 13.25
N GLY A 117 -3.51 -2.30 13.75
CA GLY A 117 -4.61 -1.61 13.08
C GLY A 117 -4.13 -0.93 11.78
N TRP A 118 -5.08 -0.47 10.99
CA TRP A 118 -4.82 0.31 9.78
C TRP A 118 -4.55 1.78 10.11
N VAL A 119 -3.53 2.36 9.47
CA VAL A 119 -3.16 3.77 9.60
C VAL A 119 -3.12 4.41 8.21
N GLY A 120 -3.62 5.64 8.10
CA GLY A 120 -3.72 6.34 6.81
C GLY A 120 -2.39 6.92 6.36
N TRP A 121 -2.13 6.85 5.05
CA TRP A 121 -1.04 7.54 4.34
C TRP A 121 -1.61 8.34 3.17
N THR A 122 -0.99 9.45 2.83
CA THR A 122 -1.35 10.24 1.64
C THR A 122 -0.08 10.62 0.91
N PHE A 123 -0.03 10.30 -0.39
CA PHE A 123 1.08 10.69 -1.23
C PHE A 123 1.14 12.20 -1.40
N ASP A 124 2.35 12.73 -1.48
CA ASP A 124 2.55 14.14 -1.76
C ASP A 124 2.33 14.44 -3.25
N SER A 125 1.40 15.35 -3.56
CA SER A 125 1.01 15.64 -4.94
C SER A 125 2.09 16.32 -5.79
N SER A 126 3.18 16.79 -5.17
CA SER A 126 4.28 17.48 -5.86
C SER A 126 5.46 16.56 -6.13
N SER A 127 5.80 15.70 -5.18
CA SER A 127 6.97 14.81 -5.22
C SER A 127 6.64 13.38 -5.59
N GLN A 128 5.37 12.96 -5.42
CA GLN A 128 4.88 11.62 -5.72
C GLN A 128 3.64 11.69 -6.63
N ARG A 129 3.72 12.52 -7.68
CA ARG A 129 2.55 12.83 -8.54
C ARG A 129 1.90 11.58 -9.14
N ASP A 130 2.69 10.60 -9.58
CA ASP A 130 2.16 9.38 -10.18
C ASP A 130 1.31 8.60 -9.17
N TRP A 131 1.89 8.24 -8.01
CA TRP A 131 1.19 7.55 -6.94
C TRP A 131 0.04 8.37 -6.32
N TYR A 132 0.17 9.70 -6.26
CA TYR A 132 -0.91 10.59 -5.84
C TYR A 132 -2.11 10.54 -6.78
N LEU A 133 -1.90 10.47 -8.09
CA LEU A 133 -2.98 10.34 -9.07
C LEU A 133 -3.54 8.90 -9.13
N ALA A 134 -2.71 7.90 -8.88
CA ALA A 134 -3.08 6.49 -8.93
C ALA A 134 -3.91 6.02 -7.73
N VAL A 135 -3.55 6.50 -6.53
CA VAL A 135 -4.11 6.05 -5.24
C VAL A 135 -4.52 7.24 -4.38
N GLY A 136 -3.70 8.29 -4.35
CA GLY A 136 -3.94 9.47 -3.52
C GLY A 136 -3.67 9.18 -2.04
N SER A 137 -4.60 8.52 -1.36
CA SER A 137 -4.50 8.11 0.03
C SER A 137 -4.73 6.60 0.16
N MET A 138 -4.09 5.95 1.12
CA MET A 138 -4.29 4.52 1.37
C MET A 138 -4.26 4.22 2.87
N ASN A 139 -4.68 3.01 3.22
CA ASN A 139 -4.47 2.45 4.55
C ASN A 139 -3.28 1.47 4.55
N ILE A 140 -2.49 1.54 5.62
CA ILE A 140 -1.32 0.71 5.85
C ILE A 140 -1.51 -0.10 7.13
N ALA A 141 -1.16 -1.38 7.09
CA ALA A 141 -1.07 -2.22 8.28
C ALA A 141 0.19 -3.09 8.24
N VAL A 142 0.59 -3.60 9.40
CA VAL A 142 1.75 -4.47 9.53
C VAL A 142 1.35 -5.74 10.27
N SER A 143 1.92 -6.87 9.86
CA SER A 143 1.78 -8.15 10.56
C SER A 143 3.15 -8.79 10.70
N GLY A 144 3.34 -9.61 11.72
CA GLY A 144 4.62 -10.25 11.94
C GLY A 144 4.66 -11.14 13.16
N ALA A 145 5.86 -11.58 13.50
CA ALA A 145 6.16 -12.25 14.74
C ALA A 145 7.50 -11.74 15.30
N VAL A 146 7.54 -11.55 16.62
CA VAL A 146 8.73 -11.08 17.34
C VAL A 146 9.17 -12.13 18.34
N ALA A 147 10.45 -12.48 18.36
CA ALA A 147 11.07 -13.24 19.43
C ALA A 147 12.12 -12.38 20.12
N VAL A 148 12.10 -12.34 21.46
CA VAL A 148 13.13 -11.65 22.25
C VAL A 148 14.12 -12.69 22.78
N HIS A 149 15.39 -12.43 22.59
CA HIS A 149 16.47 -13.32 22.97
C HIS A 149 17.25 -12.78 24.15
N HIS A 150 17.59 -13.68 25.09
CA HIS A 150 18.52 -13.34 26.15
C HIS A 150 19.92 -13.10 25.57
N ARG A 151 20.69 -12.23 26.24
CA ARG A 151 22.14 -12.18 26.05
C ARG A 151 22.83 -12.34 27.40
N ASP A 152 23.96 -13.03 27.36
CA ASP A 152 24.75 -13.33 28.55
C ASP A 152 25.29 -12.05 29.21
N ASN A 153 25.61 -12.15 30.50
CA ASN A 153 26.43 -11.19 31.24
C ASN A 153 25.90 -9.74 31.27
N GLY A 154 24.57 -9.55 31.25
CA GLY A 154 23.95 -8.23 31.38
C GLY A 154 23.98 -7.40 30.08
N ALA A 155 24.32 -8.02 28.95
CA ALA A 155 24.16 -7.40 27.63
C ALA A 155 22.68 -7.17 27.30
N GLN A 156 22.38 -6.16 26.48
CA GLN A 156 21.01 -5.89 26.03
C GLN A 156 20.46 -7.07 25.23
N SER A 157 19.18 -7.37 25.45
CA SER A 157 18.42 -8.36 24.67
C SER A 157 18.41 -8.02 23.18
N THR A 158 18.37 -9.06 22.35
CA THR A 158 18.14 -8.93 20.91
C THR A 158 16.78 -9.42 20.50
N VAL A 159 16.38 -9.08 19.28
CA VAL A 159 15.11 -9.50 18.71
C VAL A 159 15.33 -10.13 17.35
N THR A 160 14.51 -11.14 17.07
CA THR A 160 14.25 -11.63 15.72
C THR A 160 12.84 -11.23 15.33
N VAL A 161 12.68 -10.64 14.15
CA VAL A 161 11.39 -10.13 13.64
C VAL A 161 11.20 -10.60 12.20
N ASP A 162 10.12 -11.32 11.96
CA ASP A 162 9.62 -11.63 10.63
C ASP A 162 8.33 -10.85 10.41
N TYR A 163 8.20 -10.08 9.33
CA TYR A 163 7.04 -9.21 9.14
C TYR A 163 6.67 -8.94 7.68
N ARG A 164 5.45 -8.44 7.47
CA ARG A 164 4.94 -7.92 6.19
C ARG A 164 4.26 -6.57 6.40
N ILE A 165 4.29 -5.76 5.36
CA ILE A 165 3.58 -4.48 5.27
C ILE A 165 2.44 -4.67 4.26
N HIS A 166 1.25 -4.24 4.63
CA HIS A 166 0.02 -4.41 3.86
C HIS A 166 -0.53 -3.04 3.48
N PHE A 167 -0.90 -2.89 2.22
CA PHE A 167 -1.60 -1.71 1.71
C PHE A 167 -3.00 -2.10 1.29
N HIS A 168 -3.95 -1.21 1.54
CA HIS A 168 -5.32 -1.34 1.10
C HIS A 168 -5.92 0.02 0.79
N ASP A 169 -6.62 0.10 -0.33
CA ASP A 169 -7.48 1.24 -0.65
C ASP A 169 -8.70 0.83 -1.47
N ARG A 170 -9.69 1.72 -1.61
CA ARG A 170 -10.77 1.56 -2.58
C ARG A 170 -10.70 2.69 -3.59
N TYR A 171 -10.58 2.34 -4.86
CA TYR A 171 -10.63 3.30 -5.96
C TYR A 171 -12.08 3.71 -6.22
N ASN A 172 -12.58 4.64 -5.41
CA ASN A 172 -13.91 5.20 -5.52
C ASN A 172 -13.88 6.72 -5.80
N TRP A 173 -14.96 7.22 -6.41
CA TRP A 173 -15.09 8.62 -6.83
C TRP A 173 -16.37 9.22 -6.25
N ASP A 174 -16.38 9.42 -4.94
CA ASP A 174 -17.54 9.84 -4.13
C ASP A 174 -17.51 11.32 -3.71
N GLY A 175 -16.42 12.02 -4.00
CA GLY A 175 -16.16 13.37 -3.50
C GLY A 175 -16.61 14.52 -4.41
N THR A 176 -16.12 15.71 -4.07
CA THR A 176 -16.31 16.95 -4.82
C THR A 176 -14.99 17.48 -5.39
N LYS A 177 -13.93 16.67 -5.35
CA LYS A 177 -12.59 17.08 -5.79
C LYS A 177 -12.51 17.13 -7.31
N SER A 178 -11.49 17.84 -7.75
CA SER A 178 -11.12 18.00 -9.14
C SER A 178 -9.61 17.96 -9.23
N THR A 179 -9.10 17.21 -10.19
CA THR A 179 -7.68 17.02 -10.41
C THR A 179 -7.36 17.28 -11.87
N GLU A 180 -6.26 17.97 -12.11
CA GLU A 180 -5.75 18.17 -13.46
C GLU A 180 -4.77 17.05 -13.82
N ILE A 181 -5.04 16.37 -14.93
CA ILE A 181 -4.18 15.35 -15.52
C ILE A 181 -3.79 15.86 -16.91
N ALA A 182 -2.55 16.34 -17.04
CA ALA A 182 -1.99 16.81 -18.31
C ALA A 182 -2.89 17.80 -19.07
N GLY A 183 -3.41 18.83 -18.38
CA GLY A 183 -4.31 19.83 -18.98
C GLY A 183 -5.78 19.43 -19.04
N ILE A 184 -6.13 18.22 -18.61
CA ILE A 184 -7.51 17.72 -18.58
C ILE A 184 -8.03 17.75 -17.15
N THR A 185 -9.11 18.49 -16.93
CA THR A 185 -9.80 18.51 -15.63
C THR A 185 -10.68 17.27 -15.48
N VAL A 186 -10.31 16.42 -14.52
CA VAL A 186 -11.07 15.23 -14.11
C VAL A 186 -11.69 15.51 -12.75
N THR A 187 -13.01 15.41 -12.65
CA THR A 187 -13.72 15.64 -11.38
C THR A 187 -14.29 14.34 -10.84
N ASP A 188 -14.33 14.21 -9.50
CA ASP A 188 -14.91 13.04 -8.83
C ASP A 188 -16.34 12.80 -9.32
N ARG A 189 -17.13 13.86 -9.47
CA ARG A 189 -18.51 13.75 -9.95
C ARG A 189 -18.61 13.13 -11.34
N ARG A 190 -17.74 13.49 -12.28
CA ARG A 190 -17.80 12.94 -13.64
C ARG A 190 -17.27 11.51 -13.68
N MET A 191 -16.25 11.21 -12.86
CA MET A 191 -15.74 9.84 -12.71
C MET A 191 -16.80 8.94 -12.06
N GLY A 192 -17.36 9.31 -10.91
CA GLY A 192 -18.50 8.62 -10.29
C GLY A 192 -19.69 8.50 -11.24
N GLY A 193 -19.90 9.50 -12.10
CA GLY A 193 -20.77 9.43 -13.28
C GLY A 193 -20.54 8.16 -14.09
N LEU A 194 -19.33 7.94 -14.62
CA LEU A 194 -18.93 6.72 -15.35
C LEU A 194 -19.18 5.41 -14.59
N HIS A 195 -19.08 5.43 -13.25
CA HIS A 195 -19.40 4.27 -12.41
C HIS A 195 -20.89 3.95 -12.36
N THR A 196 -21.68 4.91 -11.89
CA THR A 196 -23.15 4.79 -11.84
C THR A 196 -23.73 4.59 -13.24
N ALA A 197 -22.92 4.94 -14.23
CA ALA A 197 -23.19 4.76 -15.61
C ALA A 197 -23.05 3.31 -16.12
N GLY A 198 -22.26 2.49 -15.45
CA GLY A 198 -21.88 1.19 -15.99
C GLY A 198 -20.85 1.27 -17.11
N LEU A 199 -20.17 2.41 -17.29
CA LEU A 199 -19.12 2.62 -18.29
C LEU A 199 -17.71 2.42 -17.71
N ALA A 200 -17.59 2.51 -16.39
CA ALA A 200 -16.38 2.22 -15.62
C ALA A 200 -16.77 1.61 -14.28
N ARG A 201 -15.83 0.98 -13.57
CA ARG A 201 -16.17 0.30 -12.31
C ARG A 201 -15.13 0.55 -11.23
N GLU A 202 -15.60 1.05 -10.08
CA GLU A 202 -14.80 1.16 -8.86
C GLU A 202 -14.37 -0.23 -8.38
N PHE A 203 -13.22 -0.29 -7.72
CA PHE A 203 -12.58 -1.55 -7.32
C PHE A 203 -11.77 -1.37 -6.04
N ASP A 204 -11.52 -2.47 -5.34
CA ASP A 204 -10.60 -2.48 -4.21
C ASP A 204 -9.16 -2.69 -4.69
N GLN A 205 -8.23 -2.08 -3.96
CA GLN A 205 -6.80 -2.19 -4.18
C GLN A 205 -6.17 -2.78 -2.94
N TYR A 206 -5.30 -3.77 -3.09
CA TYR A 206 -4.52 -4.27 -1.96
C TYR A 206 -3.22 -4.91 -2.38
N GLY A 207 -2.29 -4.97 -1.44
CA GLY A 207 -1.01 -5.63 -1.64
C GLY A 207 -0.36 -5.97 -0.31
N SER A 208 0.52 -6.96 -0.33
CA SER A 208 1.41 -7.26 0.80
C SER A 208 2.84 -7.28 0.29
N SER A 209 3.75 -6.68 1.04
CA SER A 209 5.18 -6.82 0.77
C SER A 209 5.58 -8.29 0.84
N ILE A 210 6.76 -8.61 0.29
CA ILE A 210 7.46 -9.83 0.67
C ILE A 210 7.63 -9.89 2.20
N ALA A 211 7.81 -11.10 2.72
CA ALA A 211 8.22 -11.26 4.11
C ALA A 211 9.60 -10.63 4.29
N LYS A 212 9.79 -9.81 5.32
CA LYS A 212 11.05 -9.17 5.70
C LYS A 212 11.55 -9.75 7.01
N HIS A 213 12.86 -9.76 7.18
CA HIS A 213 13.51 -10.37 8.34
C HIS A 213 14.52 -9.41 8.98
N TYR A 214 14.43 -9.25 10.30
CA TYR A 214 15.37 -8.48 11.09
C TYR A 214 15.88 -9.31 12.26
N GLU A 215 17.19 -9.33 12.45
CA GLU A 215 17.83 -9.86 13.65
C GLU A 215 18.83 -8.83 14.17
N GLY A 216 18.68 -8.41 15.43
CA GLY A 216 19.55 -7.37 15.96
C GLY A 216 19.16 -6.87 17.33
N ALA A 217 19.75 -5.72 17.70
CA ALA A 217 19.40 -5.02 18.93
C ALA A 217 17.92 -4.64 18.93
N LEU A 218 17.32 -4.55 20.12
CA LEU A 218 15.98 -3.99 20.23
C LEU A 218 16.01 -2.56 19.67
N PRO A 219 15.21 -2.23 18.63
CA PRO A 219 15.21 -0.88 18.07
C PRO A 219 14.65 0.11 19.10
N THR A 220 15.40 1.17 19.41
CA THR A 220 14.98 2.22 20.36
C THR A 220 14.45 3.46 19.65
N ASP A 221 15.19 3.95 18.65
CA ASP A 221 14.91 5.22 17.97
C ASP A 221 15.16 5.18 16.45
N VAL A 222 15.66 4.06 15.93
CA VAL A 222 15.95 3.87 14.50
C VAL A 222 14.96 2.87 13.95
N PRO A 223 14.28 3.18 12.82
CA PRO A 223 13.40 2.22 12.16
C PRO A 223 14.13 0.92 11.85
N ILE A 224 13.41 -0.20 11.93
CA ILE A 224 13.89 -1.47 11.39
C ILE A 224 14.05 -1.30 9.87
N ASN A 225 15.28 -1.07 9.44
CA ASN A 225 15.65 -1.13 8.02
C ASN A 225 16.00 -2.58 7.68
N ALA A 226 14.97 -3.43 7.59
CA ALA A 226 15.15 -4.80 7.12
C ALA A 226 15.02 -4.83 5.60
N GLU A 227 16.06 -5.30 4.95
CA GLU A 227 15.92 -5.81 3.59
C GLU A 227 15.07 -7.09 3.65
N GLY A 228 14.41 -7.43 2.55
CA GLY A 228 13.81 -8.77 2.42
C GLY A 228 14.89 -9.85 2.63
N PRO A 229 14.53 -11.13 2.80
CA PRO A 229 15.50 -12.21 2.73
C PRO A 229 16.16 -12.18 1.34
N GLU A 230 17.23 -11.40 1.19
CA GLU A 230 17.95 -11.31 -0.06
C GLU A 230 18.65 -12.63 -0.35
N ASN A 231 18.72 -12.93 -1.64
CA ASN A 231 19.64 -13.86 -2.24
C ASN A 231 21.02 -13.78 -1.57
N ARG A 232 21.26 -14.65 -0.59
CA ARG A 232 22.60 -15.09 -0.19
C ARG A 232 23.21 -15.89 -1.34
N LYS A 233 23.52 -15.22 -2.44
CA LYS A 233 24.52 -15.63 -3.42
C LYS A 233 25.36 -14.40 -3.75
N ASP A 234 26.35 -14.23 -2.89
CA ASP A 234 27.62 -13.66 -3.26
C ASP A 234 28.13 -14.32 -4.54
N THR A 235 27.96 -13.65 -5.68
CA THR A 235 28.88 -13.78 -6.81
C THR A 235 29.11 -12.41 -7.39
N ARG A 236 29.91 -11.61 -6.67
CA ARG A 236 30.78 -10.65 -7.35
C ARG A 236 31.77 -11.47 -8.19
N ALA A 237 31.42 -11.70 -9.45
CA ALA A 237 32.36 -12.09 -10.48
C ALA A 237 32.06 -11.23 -11.70
N ASP A 238 32.73 -10.09 -11.78
CA ASP A 238 33.09 -9.52 -13.08
C ASP A 238 34.28 -10.34 -13.58
N PRO A 239 34.14 -11.00 -14.75
CA PRO A 239 35.26 -11.04 -15.65
C PRO A 239 34.79 -10.73 -17.07
N THR A 240 34.95 -9.47 -17.46
CA THR A 240 35.15 -9.06 -18.86
C THR A 240 34.09 -9.57 -19.85
N ARG A 241 32.93 -8.91 -19.92
CA ARG A 241 32.21 -8.69 -21.18
C ARG A 241 31.16 -7.59 -21.07
#